data_AF-A0A1V6SQF7-F1
#
_entry.id   AF-A0A1V6SQF7-F1
#
_cell.length_a   1.000
_cell.length_b   1.000
_cell.length_c   1.000
_cell.angle_alpha   90.00
_cell.angle_beta   90.00
_cell.angle_gamma   90.00
#
_symmetry.space_group_name_H-M   'P 1'
#
loop_
_entity.id
_entity.type
_entity.pdbx_description
1 polymer ?
#
loop_
_entity_poly.entity_id
_entity_poly.type
_entity_poly.pdbx_seq_one_letter_code
_entity_poly.pdbx_strand_id
1 'polypeptide(L)'
;MSSAKGEDETVMRTKLAPPNSASSHPSAVPKSKRRPGRIFKKPTRSSSSRSSRSSRSSRSRSSPYSRPSNSPRPGISRPHTPRRVLSLLEALPVEIIEQIFLHSLNLNFPRASPFLSRALSGEHIYRALILLAFWNDALEHPHSKVIDRMMVPLDYVPLKLDERARLQEAVFKCKWCTVDRVREQIPTMQILTIYRRWINAGMKMEKEEQIALENLLARKDDSVRIFHGTGGPMKEFAHMPPEFKIAPNALKDTHEYKLHVIPMVTTELHCVDIGLTTNIPALDLCKFPPHLLRGRSNGFLPEDVAFLEMLRMTSCNWTQPNSSLSPSTLTQVDRKALNEGIQNAIRHQNFNAMISLLKIDEFLFRYRSENQGRGVYYKIPSEHFLAVTRTGRDKPHLNLAFFEALLRASAESLPSWSSEITKWAVDNMELERKNPNTYNQINGKFARWLSNFVLRLPAQVEYAHDFPAGQLFCNGQLDILDLEGCRFVEEVLDPFRQPFGNWMTESSFRTEDHWLKKFGPSFPP
;
A
#
# COMPACT_ATOMS: atom_id res chain seq x y z
N MET A 1 -15.02 1.41 74.86
CA MET A 1 -16.15 1.85 75.70
C MET A 1 -17.05 2.76 74.86
N SER A 2 -18.30 2.32 74.68
CA SER A 2 -19.57 3.05 74.51
C SER A 2 -19.70 4.32 73.63
N SER A 3 -20.39 4.14 72.50
CA SER A 3 -21.73 4.65 72.12
C SER A 3 -22.10 6.17 72.09
N ALA A 4 -22.43 6.60 70.86
CA ALA A 4 -23.68 7.22 70.35
C ALA A 4 -24.26 8.57 70.86
N LYS A 5 -24.51 9.48 69.89
CA LYS A 5 -25.69 10.34 69.57
C LYS A 5 -25.20 11.49 68.67
N GLY A 6 -25.84 12.00 67.60
CA GLY A 6 -27.19 11.87 67.02
C GLY A 6 -27.65 13.28 66.55
N GLU A 7 -27.90 13.45 65.24
CA GLU A 7 -28.78 14.44 64.54
C GLU A 7 -28.40 15.96 64.63
N ASP A 8 -28.61 16.87 63.64
CA ASP A 8 -29.49 16.86 62.47
C ASP A 8 -29.13 17.91 61.38
N GLU A 9 -29.64 17.65 60.16
CA GLU A 9 -30.07 18.53 59.03
C GLU A 9 -29.32 19.82 58.59
N THR A 10 -28.90 19.85 57.31
CA THR A 10 -29.55 20.72 56.29
C THR A 10 -29.17 20.31 54.85
N VAL A 11 -30.19 19.98 54.05
CA VAL A 11 -30.13 19.60 52.62
C VAL A 11 -30.41 20.84 51.76
N MET A 12 -29.54 21.15 50.80
CA MET A 12 -29.88 22.01 49.65
C MET A 12 -29.68 21.25 48.34
N ARG A 13 -30.81 21.08 47.67
CA ARG A 13 -31.04 20.35 46.41
C ARG A 13 -31.15 21.40 45.29
N THR A 14 -30.24 21.38 44.32
CA THR A 14 -30.36 22.25 43.14
C THR A 14 -30.82 21.45 41.92
N LYS A 15 -31.85 21.99 41.27
CA LYS A 15 -32.80 21.37 40.36
C LYS A 15 -32.25 21.13 38.96
N LEU A 16 -32.57 19.95 38.42
CA LEU A 16 -32.66 19.62 37.00
C LEU A 16 -33.89 20.31 36.39
N ALA A 17 -33.75 20.85 35.18
CA ALA A 17 -34.83 21.41 34.37
C ALA A 17 -35.29 20.41 33.28
N PRO A 18 -36.55 20.48 32.81
CA PRO A 18 -37.31 19.33 32.31
C PRO A 18 -37.33 19.17 30.77
N PRO A 19 -37.82 18.02 30.26
CA PRO A 19 -38.08 17.80 28.84
C PRO A 19 -39.51 18.25 28.48
N ASN A 20 -39.67 18.94 27.34
CA ASN A 20 -40.99 19.23 26.76
C ASN A 20 -41.16 18.46 25.45
N SER A 21 -42.31 17.80 25.34
CA SER A 21 -42.80 17.10 24.16
C SER A 21 -44.02 17.82 23.56
N ALA A 22 -44.22 17.56 22.26
CA ALA A 22 -45.46 17.63 21.46
C ALA A 22 -45.82 18.91 20.66
N SER A 23 -45.72 18.73 19.33
CA SER A 23 -46.74 19.00 18.29
C SER A 23 -47.06 20.43 17.83
N SER A 24 -46.65 20.76 16.60
CA SER A 24 -47.56 21.30 15.55
C SER A 24 -46.83 21.46 14.18
N HIS A 25 -47.32 20.78 13.14
CA HIS A 25 -47.20 21.23 11.74
C HIS A 25 -48.24 22.34 11.49
N PRO A 26 -48.19 23.19 10.43
CA PRO A 26 -47.49 23.02 9.15
C PRO A 26 -46.76 24.28 8.62
N SER A 27 -45.74 24.13 7.78
CA SER A 27 -45.35 25.22 6.88
C SER A 27 -44.84 24.69 5.55
N ALA A 28 -45.54 25.13 4.50
CA ALA A 28 -45.31 24.81 3.11
C ALA A 28 -43.98 25.37 2.63
N VAL A 29 -43.18 24.51 1.99
CA VAL A 29 -41.98 24.92 1.25
C VAL A 29 -42.42 25.61 -0.05
N PRO A 30 -41.97 26.85 -0.33
CA PRO A 30 -42.25 27.48 -1.61
C PRO A 30 -41.41 26.82 -2.71
N LYS A 31 -42.12 26.20 -3.68
CA LYS A 31 -41.54 25.66 -4.91
C LYS A 31 -40.85 26.79 -5.69
N SER A 32 -39.51 26.77 -5.76
CA SER A 32 -38.79 27.67 -6.66
C SER A 32 -39.02 27.24 -8.11
N LYS A 33 -39.55 28.18 -8.90
CA LYS A 33 -39.82 28.03 -10.34
C LYS A 33 -38.49 27.90 -11.09
N ARG A 34 -38.17 26.69 -11.56
CA ARG A 34 -37.10 26.47 -12.56
C ARG A 34 -37.47 27.17 -13.86
N ARG A 35 -36.59 28.05 -14.35
CA ARG A 35 -36.67 28.62 -15.71
C ARG A 35 -36.38 27.52 -16.75
N PRO A 36 -37.14 27.44 -17.85
CA PRO A 36 -36.93 26.44 -18.89
C PRO A 36 -35.87 26.89 -19.90
N GLY A 37 -34.97 25.99 -20.30
CA GLY A 37 -34.27 26.09 -21.58
C GLY A 37 -32.81 25.62 -21.60
N ARG A 38 -32.57 24.41 -22.12
CA ARG A 38 -31.85 24.21 -23.40
C ARG A 38 -32.09 22.79 -23.89
N ILE A 39 -32.61 22.67 -25.12
CA ILE A 39 -32.95 21.40 -25.77
C ILE A 39 -31.66 20.70 -26.20
N PHE A 40 -31.46 19.46 -25.72
CA PHE A 40 -30.40 18.57 -26.19
C PHE A 40 -30.75 18.04 -27.58
N LYS A 41 -29.92 18.35 -28.59
CA LYS A 41 -29.96 17.67 -29.89
C LYS A 41 -29.56 16.20 -29.72
N LYS A 42 -30.46 15.29 -30.08
CA LYS A 42 -30.19 13.84 -30.20
C LYS A 42 -29.87 13.45 -31.65
N PRO A 43 -29.18 12.32 -31.87
CA PRO A 43 -28.42 12.04 -33.07
C PRO A 43 -29.28 11.47 -34.20
N THR A 44 -29.01 11.90 -35.43
CA THR A 44 -29.55 11.31 -36.66
C THR A 44 -28.94 9.93 -36.89
N ARG A 45 -29.66 8.88 -36.51
CA ARG A 45 -29.47 7.52 -37.02
C ARG A 45 -30.20 7.41 -38.37
N SER A 46 -29.45 7.27 -39.45
CA SER A 46 -29.98 6.86 -40.74
C SER A 46 -30.05 5.32 -40.80
N SER A 47 -31.26 4.79 -40.92
CA SER A 47 -31.48 3.39 -41.31
C SER A 47 -32.67 3.28 -42.25
N SER A 48 -32.39 2.91 -43.50
CA SER A 48 -33.22 2.13 -44.44
C SER A 48 -32.49 2.18 -45.79
N SER A 49 -32.38 1.13 -46.60
CA SER A 49 -32.82 -0.26 -46.52
C SER A 49 -32.22 -1.02 -47.70
N ARG A 50 -31.82 -2.27 -47.45
CA ARG A 50 -31.94 -3.49 -48.29
C ARG A 50 -31.57 -3.43 -49.79
N SER A 51 -30.54 -4.20 -50.15
CA SER A 51 -30.60 -5.41 -51.02
C SER A 51 -29.17 -5.85 -51.40
N SER A 52 -28.68 -6.97 -50.83
CA SER A 52 -28.47 -8.27 -51.50
C SER A 52 -27.75 -8.21 -52.85
N ARG A 53 -26.51 -8.73 -52.96
CA ARG A 53 -26.16 -10.10 -53.43
C ARG A 53 -24.65 -10.22 -53.74
N SER A 54 -24.08 -11.34 -53.29
CA SER A 54 -23.02 -12.17 -53.91
C SER A 54 -21.66 -11.59 -54.35
N SER A 55 -20.63 -12.17 -53.70
CA SER A 55 -19.55 -12.99 -54.30
C SER A 55 -18.29 -12.34 -54.90
N ARG A 56 -17.18 -12.71 -54.26
CA ARG A 56 -15.94 -13.36 -54.77
C ARG A 56 -15.10 -12.71 -55.89
N SER A 57 -13.79 -12.82 -55.62
CA SER A 57 -12.64 -12.83 -56.54
C SER A 57 -12.40 -11.48 -57.24
N SER A 58 -11.22 -11.09 -57.68
CA SER A 58 -9.84 -11.58 -57.73
C SER A 58 -9.12 -10.39 -58.41
N ARG A 59 -7.97 -9.95 -57.91
CA ARG A 59 -6.66 -10.19 -58.54
C ARG A 59 -6.50 -9.56 -59.94
N SER A 60 -5.35 -8.88 -60.10
CA SER A 60 -4.71 -8.50 -61.37
C SER A 60 -5.09 -7.10 -61.87
N ARG A 61 -4.18 -6.14 -61.74
CA ARG A 61 -3.03 -5.85 -62.63
C ARG A 61 -3.49 -5.02 -63.84
N SER A 62 -3.14 -3.74 -63.75
CA SER A 62 -2.49 -2.93 -64.80
C SER A 62 -2.94 -3.14 -66.24
N SER A 63 -3.55 -2.10 -66.81
CA SER A 63 -3.19 -1.66 -68.17
C SER A 63 -3.00 -0.14 -68.20
N PRO A 64 -1.96 0.35 -68.89
CA PRO A 64 -1.63 1.76 -69.05
C PRO A 64 -2.28 2.35 -70.31
N TYR A 65 -2.27 3.69 -70.38
CA TYR A 65 -2.53 4.61 -71.50
C TYR A 65 -3.79 5.51 -71.44
N SER A 66 -3.48 6.82 -71.43
CA SER A 66 -4.20 7.94 -72.09
C SER A 66 -5.49 8.41 -71.41
N ARG A 67 -5.69 9.68 -70.99
CA ARG A 67 -5.28 11.00 -71.49
C ARG A 67 -5.52 12.06 -70.38
N PRO A 68 -4.89 13.25 -70.47
CA PRO A 68 -5.12 14.34 -69.53
C PRO A 68 -6.37 15.15 -69.94
N SER A 69 -7.35 15.25 -69.05
CA SER A 69 -8.49 16.16 -69.21
C SER A 69 -8.41 17.24 -68.14
N ASN A 70 -7.84 18.38 -68.53
CA ASN A 70 -8.01 19.65 -67.85
C ASN A 70 -9.50 20.02 -67.82
N SER A 71 -10.15 19.88 -66.68
CA SER A 71 -11.35 20.66 -66.35
C SER A 71 -11.23 21.14 -64.90
N PRO A 72 -11.32 22.44 -64.63
CA PRO A 72 -11.27 22.98 -63.27
C PRO A 72 -12.60 22.67 -62.58
N ARG A 73 -12.63 21.61 -61.76
CA ARG A 73 -13.68 21.48 -60.76
C ARG A 73 -13.41 22.50 -59.65
N PRO A 74 -14.35 23.39 -59.30
CA PRO A 74 -14.19 24.27 -58.16
C PRO A 74 -14.03 23.40 -56.93
N GLY A 75 -12.84 23.46 -56.33
CA GLY A 75 -12.55 22.82 -55.07
C GLY A 75 -13.51 23.40 -54.04
N ILE A 76 -14.48 22.60 -53.62
CA ILE A 76 -15.23 22.83 -52.38
C ILE A 76 -14.17 22.88 -51.29
N SER A 77 -13.80 24.11 -50.90
CA SER A 77 -12.91 24.38 -49.80
C SER A 77 -13.43 23.60 -48.60
N ARG A 78 -12.65 22.61 -48.15
CA ARG A 78 -12.87 22.00 -46.84
C ARG A 78 -13.07 23.14 -45.85
N PRO A 79 -14.15 23.16 -45.04
CA PRO A 79 -14.31 24.19 -44.04
C PRO A 79 -13.05 24.17 -43.18
N HIS A 80 -12.31 25.29 -43.20
CA HIS A 80 -11.18 25.50 -42.33
C HIS A 80 -11.66 25.26 -40.91
N THR A 81 -11.22 24.16 -40.30
CA THR A 81 -11.42 23.95 -38.87
C THR A 81 -10.91 25.19 -38.16
N PRO A 82 -11.73 25.84 -37.31
CA PRO A 82 -11.30 27.07 -36.63
C PRO A 82 -9.97 26.77 -35.93
N ARG A 83 -8.92 27.51 -36.28
CA ARG A 83 -7.64 27.44 -35.59
C ARG A 83 -7.95 27.71 -34.12
N ARG A 84 -7.75 26.70 -33.25
CA ARG A 84 -7.87 26.90 -31.81
C ARG A 84 -6.90 28.01 -31.44
N VAL A 85 -7.43 29.16 -31.07
CA VAL A 85 -6.65 30.23 -30.45
C VAL A 85 -6.27 29.69 -29.08
N LEU A 86 -4.97 29.45 -28.88
CA LEU A 86 -4.45 29.05 -27.59
C LEU A 86 -4.74 30.16 -26.58
N SER A 87 -5.14 29.78 -25.38
CA SER A 87 -5.21 30.74 -24.28
C SER A 87 -3.83 31.31 -23.96
N LEU A 88 -3.77 32.48 -23.30
CA LEU A 88 -2.51 33.13 -22.94
C LEU A 88 -1.58 32.18 -22.15
N LEU A 89 -2.17 31.34 -21.29
CA LEU A 89 -1.47 30.34 -20.50
C LEU A 89 -0.91 29.19 -21.37
N GLU A 90 -1.65 28.75 -22.40
CA GLU A 90 -1.19 27.72 -23.33
C GLU A 90 -0.18 28.26 -24.36
N ALA A 91 -0.08 29.58 -24.51
CA ALA A 91 0.93 30.22 -25.36
C ALA A 91 2.29 30.37 -24.67
N LEU A 92 2.38 30.07 -23.37
CA LEU A 92 3.64 30.11 -22.63
C LEU A 92 4.60 29.00 -23.10
N PRO A 93 5.92 29.22 -23.00
CA PRO A 93 6.91 28.16 -23.18
C PRO A 93 6.66 26.99 -22.22
N VAL A 94 6.98 25.78 -22.66
CA VAL A 94 6.72 24.53 -21.90
C VAL A 94 7.44 24.58 -20.55
N GLU A 95 8.64 25.12 -20.51
CA GLU A 95 9.47 25.26 -19.31
C GLU A 95 8.77 26.12 -18.26
N ILE A 96 8.09 27.19 -18.67
CA ILE A 96 7.34 28.07 -17.76
C ILE A 96 6.07 27.36 -17.27
N ILE A 97 5.41 26.59 -18.13
CA ILE A 97 4.24 25.77 -17.76
C ILE A 97 4.65 24.72 -16.72
N GLU A 98 5.79 24.07 -16.91
CA GLU A 98 6.37 23.11 -15.97
C GLU A 98 6.70 23.76 -14.63
N GLN A 99 7.34 24.94 -14.63
CA GLN A 99 7.65 25.69 -13.40
C GLN A 99 6.39 26.10 -12.64
N ILE A 100 5.37 26.65 -13.32
CA ILE A 100 4.08 26.99 -12.71
C ILE A 100 3.44 25.75 -12.07
N PHE A 101 3.51 24.61 -12.75
CA PHE A 101 2.98 23.36 -12.23
C PHE A 101 3.74 22.86 -11.00
N LEU A 102 5.07 22.83 -11.03
CA LEU A 102 5.90 22.34 -9.93
C LEU A 102 5.83 23.24 -8.69
N HIS A 103 5.66 24.55 -8.87
CA HIS A 103 5.47 25.48 -7.76
C HIS A 103 4.06 25.37 -7.15
N SER A 104 3.03 25.10 -7.96
CA SER A 104 1.65 25.00 -7.46
C SER A 104 1.25 23.61 -6.99
N LEU A 105 1.95 22.56 -7.46
CA LEU A 105 1.67 21.14 -7.25
C LEU A 105 0.19 20.75 -7.49
N ASN A 106 -0.51 21.51 -8.33
CA ASN A 106 -1.93 21.33 -8.57
C ASN A 106 -2.17 20.30 -9.68
N LEU A 107 -2.43 19.05 -9.30
CA LEU A 107 -2.67 17.96 -10.26
C LEU A 107 -3.96 18.12 -11.11
N ASN A 108 -4.78 19.15 -10.86
CA ASN A 108 -5.89 19.51 -11.75
C ASN A 108 -5.43 20.39 -12.92
N PHE A 109 -4.25 21.01 -12.84
CA PHE A 109 -3.72 21.90 -13.88
C PHE A 109 -3.52 21.20 -15.23
N PRO A 110 -2.93 19.98 -15.32
CA PRO A 110 -2.89 19.22 -16.57
C PRO A 110 -4.28 18.87 -17.13
N ARG A 111 -5.32 18.82 -16.29
CA ARG A 111 -6.69 18.46 -16.70
C ARG A 111 -7.47 19.62 -17.29
N ALA A 112 -7.01 20.86 -17.09
CA ALA A 112 -7.68 22.05 -17.61
C ALA A 112 -7.61 22.15 -19.14
N SER A 113 -6.57 21.58 -19.77
CA SER A 113 -6.41 21.56 -21.22
C SER A 113 -5.60 20.36 -21.71
N PRO A 114 -5.94 19.76 -22.87
CA PRO A 114 -5.09 18.77 -23.54
C PRO A 114 -3.68 19.27 -23.87
N PHE A 115 -3.50 20.58 -24.11
CA PHE A 115 -2.17 21.14 -24.37
C PHE A 115 -1.31 21.11 -23.10
N LEU A 116 -1.83 21.61 -21.98
CA LEU A 116 -1.16 21.56 -20.67
C LEU A 116 -0.88 20.11 -20.25
N SER A 117 -1.83 19.20 -20.49
CA SER A 117 -1.62 17.78 -20.25
C SER A 117 -0.40 17.25 -21.00
N ARG A 118 -0.25 17.59 -22.28
CA ARG A 118 0.89 17.13 -23.10
C ARG A 118 2.20 17.77 -22.64
N ALA A 119 2.18 19.07 -22.36
CA ALA A 119 3.35 19.80 -21.86
C ALA A 119 3.87 19.18 -20.54
N LEU A 120 2.97 18.80 -19.63
CA LEU A 120 3.30 18.26 -18.32
C LEU A 120 3.43 16.73 -18.28
N SER A 121 3.39 16.06 -19.43
CA SER A 121 3.50 14.59 -19.51
C SER A 121 4.94 14.08 -19.61
N GLY A 122 5.94 14.92 -19.29
CA GLY A 122 7.35 14.56 -19.29
C GLY A 122 7.73 13.59 -18.16
N GLU A 123 8.62 12.65 -18.44
CA GLU A 123 9.08 11.68 -17.44
C GLU A 123 9.85 12.35 -16.30
N HIS A 124 10.57 13.44 -16.58
CA HIS A 124 11.25 14.24 -15.57
C HIS A 124 10.27 14.88 -14.57
N ILE A 125 9.07 15.26 -15.01
CA ILE A 125 8.00 15.78 -14.14
C ILE A 125 7.43 14.67 -13.26
N TYR A 126 7.12 13.51 -13.83
CA TYR A 126 6.60 12.37 -13.05
C TYR A 126 7.60 11.90 -12.01
N ARG A 127 8.88 11.78 -12.38
CA ARG A 127 9.99 11.49 -11.47
C ARG A 127 10.05 12.50 -10.33
N ALA A 128 10.07 13.80 -10.61
CA ALA A 128 10.14 14.83 -9.57
C ALA A 128 8.95 14.75 -8.61
N LEU A 129 7.73 14.55 -9.12
CA LEU A 129 6.54 14.38 -8.29
C LEU A 129 6.60 13.14 -7.41
N ILE A 130 7.08 12.00 -7.94
CA ILE A 130 7.22 10.76 -7.18
C ILE A 130 8.25 10.96 -6.06
N LEU A 131 9.44 11.48 -6.38
CA LEU A 131 10.47 11.74 -5.39
C LEU A 131 9.96 12.68 -4.29
N LEU A 132 9.31 13.79 -4.66
CA LEU A 132 8.75 14.74 -3.70
C LEU A 132 7.63 14.13 -2.82
N ALA A 133 6.80 13.27 -3.41
CA ALA A 133 5.69 12.66 -2.69
C ALA A 133 6.15 11.57 -1.72
N PHE A 134 7.17 10.79 -2.07
CA PHE A 134 7.48 9.52 -1.39
C PHE A 134 8.80 9.49 -0.64
N TRP A 135 9.71 10.45 -0.88
CA TRP A 135 10.90 10.62 -0.06
C TRP A 135 10.57 11.46 1.18
N ASN A 136 11.12 11.07 2.34
CA ASN A 136 10.92 11.76 3.61
C ASN A 136 12.20 12.49 4.02
N ASP A 137 12.10 13.81 4.15
CA ASP A 137 13.21 14.66 4.53
C ASP A 137 12.73 15.69 5.55
N ALA A 138 13.57 16.01 6.54
CA ALA A 138 13.22 16.98 7.57
C ALA A 138 13.52 18.41 7.10
N LEU A 139 12.63 19.34 7.44
CA LEU A 139 12.77 20.77 7.16
C LEU A 139 14.02 21.41 7.79
N GLU A 140 14.55 20.80 8.86
CA GLU A 140 15.69 21.30 9.62
C GLU A 140 17.05 20.98 8.97
N HIS A 141 17.07 20.14 7.94
CA HIS A 141 18.31 19.79 7.28
C HIS A 141 18.82 20.95 6.42
N PRO A 142 20.15 21.19 6.40
CA PRO A 142 20.72 22.21 5.54
C PRO A 142 20.52 21.88 4.05
N HIS A 143 20.54 22.90 3.20
CA HIS A 143 20.52 22.73 1.76
C HIS A 143 21.70 21.86 1.28
N SER A 144 21.45 21.01 0.29
CA SER A 144 22.47 20.13 -0.30
C SER A 144 22.39 20.21 -1.81
N LYS A 145 23.45 20.76 -2.42
CA LYS A 145 23.55 20.91 -3.88
C LYS A 145 23.38 19.59 -4.63
N VAL A 146 23.80 18.47 -4.04
CA VAL A 146 23.64 17.14 -4.64
C VAL A 146 22.17 16.73 -4.66
N ILE A 147 21.45 16.92 -3.55
CA ILE A 147 20.01 16.66 -3.45
C ILE A 147 19.26 17.56 -4.43
N ASP A 148 19.58 18.85 -4.47
CA ASP A 148 18.93 19.81 -5.38
C ASP A 148 19.10 19.39 -6.85
N ARG A 149 20.31 18.95 -7.25
CA ARG A 149 20.58 18.40 -8.59
C ARG A 149 19.78 17.15 -8.88
N MET A 150 19.61 16.27 -7.89
CA MET A 150 18.82 15.05 -8.04
C MET A 150 17.31 15.35 -8.10
N MET A 151 16.84 16.48 -7.58
CA MET A 151 15.41 16.83 -7.59
C MET A 151 14.98 17.67 -8.81
N VAL A 152 15.91 18.10 -9.67
CA VAL A 152 15.62 18.79 -10.93
C VAL A 152 14.53 18.06 -11.74
N PRO A 153 13.54 18.79 -12.29
CA PRO A 153 13.42 20.25 -12.40
C PRO A 153 12.86 21.00 -11.18
N LEU A 154 12.57 20.32 -10.07
CA LEU A 154 11.99 20.93 -8.89
C LEU A 154 13.03 21.79 -8.15
N ASP A 155 12.63 23.00 -7.75
CA ASP A 155 13.32 23.74 -6.69
C ASP A 155 12.92 23.12 -5.35
N TYR A 156 13.80 22.31 -4.78
CA TYR A 156 13.41 21.35 -3.76
C TYR A 156 13.21 22.01 -2.40
N VAL A 157 12.00 21.82 -1.86
CA VAL A 157 11.63 22.16 -0.49
C VAL A 157 10.98 20.93 0.15
N PRO A 158 11.46 20.45 1.31
CA PRO A 158 10.84 19.34 2.01
C PRO A 158 9.37 19.65 2.38
N LEU A 159 8.50 18.66 2.25
CA LEU A 159 7.07 18.80 2.58
C LEU A 159 6.78 18.40 4.02
N LYS A 160 5.82 19.07 4.68
CA LYS A 160 5.29 18.61 5.96
C LYS A 160 4.49 17.31 5.78
N LEU A 161 4.32 16.56 6.86
CA LEU A 161 3.60 15.28 6.85
C LEU A 161 2.21 15.36 6.17
N ASP A 162 1.41 16.38 6.51
CA ASP A 162 0.06 16.58 5.95
C ASP A 162 0.08 16.96 4.46
N GLU A 163 1.06 17.75 4.04
CA GLU A 163 1.23 18.15 2.63
C GLU A 163 1.62 16.95 1.78
N ARG A 164 2.57 16.16 2.29
CA ARG A 164 3.03 14.94 1.65
C ARG A 164 1.92 13.88 1.57
N ALA A 165 1.14 13.69 2.63
CA ALA A 165 0.00 12.78 2.62
C ALA A 165 -1.05 13.18 1.56
N ARG A 166 -1.35 14.48 1.43
CA ARG A 166 -2.26 15.00 0.39
C ARG A 166 -1.68 14.81 -1.02
N LEU A 167 -0.37 15.06 -1.20
CA LEU A 167 0.29 14.87 -2.49
C LEU A 167 0.30 13.39 -2.89
N GLN A 168 0.67 12.48 -1.99
CA GLN A 168 0.62 11.03 -2.25
C GLN A 168 -0.78 10.59 -2.66
N GLU A 169 -1.83 10.99 -1.93
CA GLU A 169 -3.21 10.65 -2.28
C GLU A 169 -3.58 11.14 -3.69
N ALA A 170 -3.17 12.36 -4.03
CA ALA A 170 -3.45 12.94 -5.34
C ALA A 170 -2.66 12.24 -6.47
N VAL A 171 -1.39 11.90 -6.22
CA VAL A 171 -0.51 11.16 -7.14
C VAL A 171 -1.05 9.77 -7.42
N PHE A 172 -1.45 9.02 -6.39
CA PHE A 172 -2.03 7.68 -6.56
C PHE A 172 -3.34 7.67 -7.36
N LYS A 173 -4.12 8.75 -7.34
CA LYS A 173 -5.34 8.88 -8.17
C LYS A 173 -5.05 9.14 -9.65
N CYS A 174 -3.80 9.43 -10.01
CA CYS A 174 -3.43 9.74 -11.37
C CYS A 174 -3.10 8.48 -12.18
N LYS A 175 -3.67 8.36 -13.39
CA LYS A 175 -3.45 7.21 -14.28
C LYS A 175 -1.99 7.02 -14.70
N TRP A 176 -1.19 8.09 -14.63
CA TRP A 176 0.23 8.07 -14.97
C TRP A 176 1.09 7.47 -13.85
N CYS A 177 0.56 7.38 -12.62
CA CYS A 177 1.25 6.76 -11.49
C CYS A 177 1.10 5.24 -11.59
N THR A 178 2.06 4.60 -12.25
CA THR A 178 2.13 3.15 -12.42
C THR A 178 3.11 2.55 -11.42
N VAL A 179 2.99 1.24 -11.18
CA VAL A 179 3.91 0.51 -10.30
C VAL A 179 5.36 0.65 -10.79
N ASP A 180 5.60 0.57 -12.09
CA ASP A 180 6.95 0.66 -12.67
C ASP A 180 7.57 2.03 -12.42
N ARG A 181 6.82 3.11 -12.64
CA ARG A 181 7.32 4.46 -12.40
C ARG A 181 7.69 4.70 -10.94
N VAL A 182 6.85 4.25 -10.02
CA VAL A 182 7.18 4.36 -8.58
C VAL A 182 8.40 3.50 -8.26
N ARG A 183 8.43 2.25 -8.73
CA ARG A 183 9.53 1.30 -8.52
C ARG A 183 10.87 1.84 -9.00
N GLU A 184 10.90 2.46 -10.18
CA GLU A 184 12.11 3.01 -10.80
C GLU A 184 12.74 4.13 -9.96
N GLN A 185 11.95 4.84 -9.15
CA GLN A 185 12.44 5.92 -8.29
C GLN A 185 12.88 5.46 -6.91
N ILE A 186 12.57 4.22 -6.50
CA ILE A 186 12.93 3.69 -5.16
C ILE A 186 14.46 3.73 -4.92
N PRO A 187 15.34 3.30 -5.85
CA PRO A 187 16.78 3.45 -5.68
C PRO A 187 17.19 4.89 -5.44
N THR A 188 16.59 5.84 -6.17
CA THR A 188 16.90 7.26 -6.05
C THR A 188 16.49 7.81 -4.68
N MET A 189 15.32 7.43 -4.16
CA MET A 189 14.89 7.82 -2.81
C MET A 189 15.83 7.27 -1.74
N GLN A 190 16.27 6.01 -1.88
CA GLN A 190 17.21 5.41 -0.94
C GLN A 190 18.60 6.07 -1.02
N ILE A 191 19.09 6.39 -2.23
CA ILE A 191 20.33 7.16 -2.44
C ILE A 191 20.22 8.54 -1.80
N LEU A 192 19.10 9.24 -1.97
CA LEU A 192 18.85 10.54 -1.33
C LEU A 192 18.90 10.43 0.20
N THR A 193 18.33 9.37 0.78
CA THR A 193 18.44 9.06 2.21
C THR A 193 19.90 8.85 2.65
N ILE A 194 20.69 8.09 1.89
CA ILE A 194 22.11 7.88 2.20
C ILE A 194 22.90 9.20 2.12
N TYR A 195 22.68 10.01 1.08
CA TYR A 195 23.29 11.33 1.00
C TYR A 195 22.91 12.19 2.20
N ARG A 196 21.64 12.21 2.59
CA ARG A 196 21.15 13.05 3.68
C ARG A 196 21.70 12.61 5.03
N ARG A 197 21.66 11.32 5.33
CA ARG A 197 21.89 10.78 6.68
C ARG A 197 23.33 10.31 6.92
N TRP A 198 24.08 10.03 5.86
CA TRP A 198 25.45 9.53 5.96
C TRP A 198 26.46 10.56 5.44
N ILE A 199 26.37 10.92 4.16
CA ILE A 199 27.38 11.76 3.51
C ILE A 199 27.30 13.21 4.00
N ASN A 200 26.13 13.83 3.94
CA ASN A 200 25.90 15.21 4.39
C ASN A 200 25.98 15.33 5.92
N ALA A 201 25.85 14.22 6.66
CA ALA A 201 26.10 14.17 8.09
C ALA A 201 27.60 14.20 8.44
N GLY A 202 28.49 14.09 7.44
CA GLY A 202 29.93 14.16 7.62
C GLY A 202 30.56 12.87 8.13
N MET A 203 29.91 11.71 7.90
CA MET A 203 30.47 10.41 8.26
C MET A 203 31.75 10.14 7.47
N LYS A 204 32.83 9.86 8.19
CA LYS A 204 34.14 9.52 7.63
C LYS A 204 34.29 8.01 7.55
N MET A 205 34.71 7.51 6.40
CA MET A 205 34.93 6.09 6.13
C MET A 205 36.38 5.87 5.71
N GLU A 206 36.81 4.62 5.75
CA GLU A 206 38.05 4.22 5.09
C GLU A 206 37.91 4.31 3.56
N LYS A 207 39.04 4.40 2.86
CA LYS A 207 39.06 4.62 1.41
C LYS A 207 38.39 3.49 0.64
N GLU A 208 38.57 2.24 1.07
CA GLU A 208 37.98 1.06 0.44
C GLU A 208 36.45 1.04 0.59
N GLU A 209 35.97 1.28 1.82
CA GLU A 209 34.55 1.45 2.16
C GLU A 209 33.91 2.60 1.37
N GLN A 210 34.63 3.73 1.21
CA GLN A 210 34.16 4.86 0.43
C GLN A 210 34.00 4.51 -1.06
N ILE A 211 34.98 3.82 -1.66
CA ILE A 211 34.91 3.38 -3.07
C ILE A 211 33.76 2.38 -3.25
N ALA A 212 33.59 1.46 -2.32
CA ALA A 212 32.48 0.50 -2.35
C ALA A 212 31.12 1.22 -2.26
N LEU A 213 31.00 2.21 -1.38
CA LEU A 213 29.77 3.02 -1.28
C LEU A 213 29.51 3.80 -2.57
N GLU A 214 30.53 4.42 -3.17
CA GLU A 214 30.39 5.13 -4.44
C GLU A 214 29.92 4.20 -5.58
N ASN A 215 30.42 2.96 -5.63
CA ASN A 215 29.95 1.95 -6.59
C ASN A 215 28.49 1.53 -6.34
N LEU A 216 28.08 1.42 -5.08
CA LEU A 216 26.70 1.15 -4.68
C LEU A 216 25.76 2.29 -5.11
N LEU A 217 26.13 3.54 -4.82
CA LEU A 217 25.35 4.73 -5.17
C LEU A 217 25.31 4.95 -6.68
N ALA A 218 26.38 4.62 -7.40
CA ALA A 218 26.41 4.62 -8.87
C ALA A 218 25.65 3.43 -9.49
N ARG A 219 25.09 2.55 -8.65
CA ARG A 219 24.33 1.34 -9.01
C ARG A 219 25.11 0.45 -9.97
N LYS A 220 26.41 0.30 -9.70
CA LYS A 220 27.34 -0.53 -10.47
C LYS A 220 27.55 -1.90 -9.82
N ASP A 221 27.54 -1.93 -8.49
CA ASP A 221 27.75 -3.13 -7.69
C ASP A 221 26.94 -3.01 -6.39
N ASP A 222 26.34 -4.10 -5.93
CA ASP A 222 25.60 -4.19 -4.67
C ASP A 222 26.07 -5.36 -3.79
N SER A 223 27.28 -5.88 -4.07
CA SER A 223 27.94 -6.94 -3.31
C SER A 223 28.26 -6.52 -1.87
N VAL A 224 28.70 -5.27 -1.68
CA VAL A 224 28.94 -4.65 -0.37
C VAL A 224 27.71 -3.85 0.04
N ARG A 225 27.14 -4.20 1.20
CA ARG A 225 25.89 -3.61 1.72
C ARG A 225 26.00 -3.03 3.13
N ILE A 226 27.12 -3.28 3.80
CA ILE A 226 27.40 -2.80 5.15
C ILE A 226 28.64 -1.92 5.04
N PHE A 227 28.53 -0.68 5.52
CA PHE A 227 29.62 0.29 5.50
C PHE A 227 29.91 0.79 6.90
N HIS A 228 31.19 0.93 7.22
CA HIS A 228 31.65 1.40 8.52
C HIS A 228 32.08 2.86 8.43
N GLY A 229 31.66 3.66 9.42
CA GLY A 229 32.01 5.07 9.46
C GLY A 229 32.07 5.64 10.87
N THR A 230 32.73 6.78 11.00
CA THR A 230 32.82 7.56 12.25
C THR A 230 32.35 8.98 12.02
N GLY A 231 31.65 9.56 12.99
CA GLY A 231 31.17 10.93 12.88
C GLY A 231 30.60 11.43 14.21
N GLY A 232 30.13 12.68 14.20
CA GLY A 232 29.48 13.25 15.38
C GLY A 232 28.11 12.61 15.66
N PRO A 233 27.53 12.88 16.84
CA PRO A 233 26.21 12.35 17.21
C PRO A 233 25.14 12.82 16.21
N MET A 234 24.38 11.88 15.64
CA MET A 234 23.28 12.23 14.73
C MET A 234 22.15 12.98 15.47
N LYS A 235 21.51 13.93 14.77
CA LYS A 235 20.47 14.82 15.33
C LYS A 235 19.20 14.06 15.77
N GLU A 236 18.95 12.93 15.14
CA GLU A 236 17.87 11.99 15.41
C GLU A 236 17.98 11.43 16.83
N PHE A 237 19.20 11.31 17.35
CA PHE A 237 19.46 10.87 18.72
C PHE A 237 19.24 11.98 19.76
N ALA A 238 19.25 13.26 19.36
CA ALA A 238 19.02 14.38 20.28
C ALA A 238 17.56 14.43 20.80
N HIS A 239 16.61 13.88 20.03
CA HIS A 239 15.18 13.86 20.32
C HIS A 239 14.71 12.56 21.01
N MET A 240 15.63 11.67 21.40
CA MET A 240 15.29 10.41 22.06
C MET A 240 14.65 10.60 23.45
N PRO A 241 13.83 9.63 23.91
CA PRO A 241 13.31 9.60 25.28
C PRO A 241 14.45 9.70 26.31
N PRO A 242 14.21 10.30 27.49
CA PRO A 242 15.23 10.54 28.50
C PRO A 242 16.02 9.29 28.92
N GLU A 243 15.39 8.12 28.89
CA GLU A 243 15.96 6.83 29.29
C GLU A 243 17.17 6.42 28.44
N PHE A 244 17.20 6.79 27.15
CA PHE A 244 18.32 6.53 26.24
C PHE A 244 19.40 7.61 26.26
N LYS A 245 19.12 8.78 26.87
CA LYS A 245 20.09 9.87 27.04
C LYS A 245 21.12 9.59 28.14
N ILE A 246 20.94 8.50 28.90
CA ILE A 246 21.73 8.16 30.09
C ILE A 246 22.91 7.21 29.75
N ALA A 247 23.07 6.78 28.49
CA ALA A 247 24.21 5.95 28.11
C ALA A 247 25.54 6.73 28.26
N PRO A 248 26.55 6.21 29.00
CA PRO A 248 27.81 6.92 29.23
C PRO A 248 28.52 7.34 27.95
N ASN A 249 28.36 6.54 26.89
CA ASN A 249 29.00 6.76 25.59
C ASN A 249 28.23 7.74 24.69
N ALA A 250 27.01 8.16 25.05
CA ALA A 250 26.22 9.11 24.26
C ALA A 250 26.83 10.52 24.23
N LEU A 251 27.68 10.84 25.21
CA LEU A 251 28.40 12.12 25.34
C LEU A 251 29.73 12.17 24.57
N LYS A 252 30.12 11.09 23.89
CA LYS A 252 31.35 11.03 23.09
C LYS A 252 31.21 11.98 21.88
N ASP A 253 32.27 12.71 21.55
CA ASP A 253 32.25 13.64 20.40
C ASP A 253 32.22 12.92 19.05
N THR A 254 32.62 11.64 19.02
CA THR A 254 32.69 10.84 17.81
C THR A 254 32.20 9.44 18.09
N HIS A 255 31.21 9.00 17.32
CA HIS A 255 30.62 7.67 17.44
C HIS A 255 30.99 6.79 16.25
N GLU A 256 31.07 5.49 16.50
CA GLU A 256 31.16 4.47 15.47
C GLU A 256 29.77 4.08 14.96
N TYR A 257 29.63 4.05 13.64
CA TYR A 257 28.40 3.75 12.93
C TYR A 257 28.57 2.66 11.90
N LYS A 258 27.50 1.88 11.72
CA LYS A 258 27.32 0.95 10.60
C LYS A 258 26.11 1.38 9.78
N LEU A 259 26.32 1.60 8.48
CA LEU A 259 25.27 1.81 7.49
C LEU A 259 24.99 0.47 6.81
N HIS A 260 23.81 -0.09 7.03
CA HIS A 260 23.36 -1.29 6.33
C HIS A 260 22.28 -0.92 5.30
N VAL A 261 22.59 -1.14 4.03
CA VAL A 261 21.69 -0.84 2.91
C VAL A 261 21.07 -2.15 2.43
N ILE A 262 19.77 -2.31 2.63
CA ILE A 262 18.98 -3.38 2.01
C ILE A 262 18.36 -2.78 0.74
N PRO A 263 18.90 -3.08 -0.45
CA PRO A 263 18.47 -2.43 -1.68
C PRO A 263 16.98 -2.57 -1.92
N MET A 264 16.33 -1.48 -2.33
CA MET A 264 14.89 -1.40 -2.59
C MET A 264 13.98 -1.55 -1.37
N VAL A 265 14.51 -1.74 -0.16
CA VAL A 265 13.69 -2.03 1.04
C VAL A 265 13.90 -0.97 2.11
N THR A 266 15.11 -0.89 2.66
CA THR A 266 15.40 -0.02 3.80
C THR A 266 16.88 0.31 3.92
N THR A 267 17.17 1.45 4.53
CA THR A 267 18.50 1.82 5.00
C THR A 267 18.50 1.85 6.53
N GLU A 268 19.37 1.05 7.13
CA GLU A 268 19.54 0.92 8.57
C GLU A 268 20.82 1.64 8.99
N LEU A 269 20.72 2.42 10.07
CA LEU A 269 21.82 3.15 10.68
C LEU A 269 21.99 2.68 12.11
N HIS A 270 23.08 1.97 12.39
CA HIS A 270 23.39 1.43 13.70
C HIS A 270 24.54 2.21 14.35
N CYS A 271 24.29 2.81 15.51
CA CYS A 271 25.30 3.41 16.36
C CYS A 271 25.87 2.35 17.30
N VAL A 272 27.11 1.93 17.08
CA VAL A 272 27.75 0.83 17.82
C VAL A 272 27.97 1.20 19.28
N ASP A 273 28.42 2.43 19.54
CA ASP A 273 28.75 2.92 20.89
C ASP A 273 27.54 2.98 21.84
N ILE A 274 26.32 3.17 21.30
CA ILE A 274 25.06 3.32 22.05
C ILE A 274 24.16 2.08 21.89
N GLY A 275 24.43 1.22 20.90
CA GLY A 275 23.61 0.03 20.60
C GLY A 275 22.24 0.37 20.01
N LEU A 276 22.11 1.53 19.36
CA LEU A 276 20.85 2.03 18.82
C LEU A 276 20.83 1.93 17.30
N THR A 277 19.74 1.42 16.73
CA THR A 277 19.55 1.32 15.28
C THR A 277 18.32 2.11 14.85
N THR A 278 18.47 2.92 13.81
CA THR A 278 17.37 3.62 13.13
C THR A 278 17.12 2.98 11.77
N ASN A 279 15.87 2.61 11.50
CA ASN A 279 15.46 2.03 10.22
C ASN A 279 14.72 3.09 9.39
N ILE A 280 15.17 3.33 8.16
CA ILE A 280 14.61 4.32 7.25
C ILE A 280 14.10 3.62 5.99
N PRO A 281 12.78 3.66 5.70
CA PRO A 281 12.22 2.99 4.54
C PRO A 281 12.77 3.56 3.22
N ALA A 282 12.91 2.72 2.21
CA ALA A 282 13.30 3.16 0.87
C ALA A 282 12.21 4.03 0.20
N LEU A 283 10.95 3.85 0.60
CA LEU A 283 9.78 4.63 0.19
C LEU A 283 8.93 4.91 1.41
N ASP A 284 8.72 6.18 1.76
CA ASP A 284 7.93 6.55 2.92
C ASP A 284 6.46 6.74 2.53
N LEU A 285 5.60 5.82 2.97
CA LEU A 285 4.18 5.80 2.64
C LEU A 285 3.35 6.36 3.80
N CYS A 286 2.63 7.46 3.56
CA CYS A 286 1.76 8.04 4.58
C CYS A 286 0.46 7.23 4.74
N LYS A 287 -0.13 6.76 3.64
CA LYS A 287 -1.40 6.02 3.67
C LYS A 287 -1.55 5.11 2.45
N PHE A 288 -2.02 3.88 2.68
CA PHE A 288 -2.45 3.00 1.60
C PHE A 288 -3.68 3.58 0.88
N PRO A 289 -3.64 3.75 -0.45
CA PRO A 289 -4.76 4.31 -1.19
C PRO A 289 -5.99 3.38 -1.15
N PRO A 290 -7.18 3.87 -0.75
CA PRO A 290 -8.37 3.02 -0.64
C PRO A 290 -8.79 2.31 -1.95
N HIS A 291 -8.47 2.89 -3.11
CA HIS A 291 -8.79 2.27 -4.41
C HIS A 291 -7.83 1.12 -4.77
N LEU A 292 -6.57 1.16 -4.30
CA LEU A 292 -5.64 0.04 -4.44
C LEU A 292 -6.02 -1.09 -3.49
N LEU A 293 -6.47 -0.76 -2.28
CA LEU A 293 -6.92 -1.74 -1.29
C LEU A 293 -8.18 -2.50 -1.74
N ARG A 294 -9.16 -1.82 -2.35
CA ARG A 294 -10.40 -2.45 -2.84
C ARG A 294 -10.19 -3.30 -4.10
N GLY A 295 -9.17 -2.99 -4.88
CA GLY A 295 -9.01 -3.50 -6.24
C GLY A 295 -10.05 -2.93 -7.21
N ARG A 296 -10.11 -3.52 -8.41
CA ARG A 296 -11.02 -3.13 -9.48
C ARG A 296 -12.35 -3.87 -9.34
N SER A 297 -13.34 -3.50 -10.15
CA SER A 297 -14.65 -4.16 -10.17
C SER A 297 -14.60 -5.63 -10.57
N ASN A 298 -13.52 -6.06 -11.24
CA ASN A 298 -13.27 -7.44 -11.65
C ASN A 298 -12.18 -8.13 -10.82
N GLY A 299 -11.91 -7.63 -9.61
CA GLY A 299 -10.86 -8.14 -8.72
C GLY A 299 -9.54 -7.40 -8.88
N PHE A 300 -8.44 -8.12 -8.70
CA PHE A 300 -7.08 -7.57 -8.73
C PHE A 300 -6.32 -8.17 -9.90
N LEU A 301 -5.66 -7.31 -10.68
CA LEU A 301 -4.68 -7.75 -11.65
C LEU A 301 -3.35 -8.10 -10.96
N PRO A 302 -2.48 -8.92 -11.59
CA PRO A 302 -1.14 -9.18 -11.06
C PRO A 302 -0.33 -7.90 -10.76
N GLU A 303 -0.50 -6.87 -11.59
CA GLU A 303 0.11 -5.54 -11.38
C GLU A 303 -0.38 -4.86 -10.11
N ASP A 304 -1.68 -4.96 -9.80
CA ASP A 304 -2.26 -4.36 -8.60
C ASP A 304 -1.68 -5.04 -7.34
N VAL A 305 -1.52 -6.37 -7.37
CA VAL A 305 -0.91 -7.14 -6.27
C VAL A 305 0.58 -6.83 -6.13
N ALA A 306 1.31 -6.78 -7.24
CA ALA A 306 2.72 -6.40 -7.24
C ALA A 306 2.92 -4.98 -6.69
N PHE A 307 1.99 -4.07 -6.95
CA PHE A 307 2.05 -2.71 -6.40
C PHE A 307 1.80 -2.71 -4.89
N LEU A 308 0.80 -3.46 -4.39
CA LEU A 308 0.55 -3.59 -2.96
C LEU A 308 1.76 -4.19 -2.22
N GLU A 309 2.35 -5.26 -2.75
CA GLU A 309 3.53 -5.91 -2.15
C GLU A 309 4.76 -5.00 -2.19
N MET A 310 5.00 -4.32 -3.31
CA MET A 310 6.09 -3.35 -3.40
C MET A 310 5.92 -2.27 -2.33
N LEU A 311 4.75 -1.63 -2.27
CA LEU A 311 4.48 -0.60 -1.28
C LEU A 311 4.69 -1.13 0.14
N ARG A 312 4.15 -2.30 0.48
CA ARG A 312 4.30 -2.92 1.81
C ARG A 312 5.78 -3.10 2.18
N MET A 313 6.57 -3.69 1.29
CA MET A 313 7.98 -3.99 1.55
C MET A 313 8.83 -2.72 1.64
N THR A 314 8.67 -1.78 0.70
CA THR A 314 9.54 -0.60 0.57
C THR A 314 9.24 0.48 1.61
N SER A 315 8.05 0.41 2.23
CA SER A 315 7.66 1.29 3.35
C SER A 315 7.79 0.66 4.73
N CYS A 316 8.55 -0.44 4.84
CA CYS A 316 8.79 -1.15 6.10
C CYS A 316 7.50 -1.52 6.84
N ASN A 317 6.43 -1.84 6.10
CA ASN A 317 5.20 -2.37 6.68
C ASN A 317 5.30 -3.89 6.89
N TRP A 318 6.38 -4.29 7.57
CA TRP A 318 6.74 -5.67 7.91
C TRP A 318 7.81 -5.65 9.02
N THR A 319 8.00 -6.78 9.69
CA THR A 319 9.02 -6.96 10.74
C THR A 319 9.75 -8.27 10.56
N GLN A 320 11.06 -8.27 10.81
CA GLN A 320 11.80 -9.52 10.96
C GLN A 320 11.42 -10.19 12.28
N PRO A 321 11.26 -11.53 12.30
CA PRO A 321 11.18 -12.28 13.54
C PRO A 321 12.39 -11.97 14.42
N ASN A 322 12.17 -11.66 15.69
CA ASN A 322 13.21 -11.35 16.69
C ASN A 322 13.99 -10.04 16.46
N SER A 323 13.50 -9.14 15.61
CA SER A 323 14.06 -7.80 15.56
C SER A 323 13.76 -7.05 16.86
N SER A 324 14.79 -6.53 17.52
CA SER A 324 14.63 -5.57 18.62
C SER A 324 14.20 -4.18 18.12
N LEU A 325 14.07 -4.00 16.79
CA LEU A 325 13.70 -2.74 16.17
C LEU A 325 12.20 -2.58 16.17
N SER A 326 11.72 -1.54 16.85
CA SER A 326 10.36 -1.06 16.66
C SER A 326 10.19 -0.64 15.20
N PRO A 327 9.09 -1.00 14.53
CA PRO A 327 8.85 -0.54 13.17
C PRO A 327 8.80 0.98 13.12
N SER A 328 9.40 1.58 12.09
CA SER A 328 9.46 3.04 11.94
C SER A 328 8.31 3.64 11.12
N THR A 329 7.32 2.82 10.74
CA THR A 329 6.27 3.21 9.81
C THR A 329 5.14 4.04 10.46
N LEU A 330 4.84 5.19 9.87
CA LEU A 330 3.64 5.99 10.20
C LEU A 330 2.47 5.70 9.24
N THR A 331 2.55 4.63 8.45
CA THR A 331 1.56 4.33 7.41
C THR A 331 0.16 4.15 8.01
N GLN A 332 -0.82 4.76 7.33
CA GLN A 332 -2.22 4.59 7.64
C GLN A 332 -2.94 3.67 6.64
N VAL A 333 -3.99 2.99 7.12
CA VAL A 333 -4.84 2.15 6.29
C VAL A 333 -6.31 2.44 6.57
N ASP A 334 -7.11 2.51 5.49
CA ASP A 334 -8.56 2.47 5.59
C ASP A 334 -8.99 1.02 5.71
N ARG A 335 -9.20 0.56 6.95
CA ARG A 335 -9.55 -0.83 7.25
C ARG A 335 -10.86 -1.28 6.60
N LYS A 336 -11.81 -0.36 6.38
CA LYS A 336 -13.05 -0.67 5.66
C LYS A 336 -12.75 -0.99 4.19
N ALA A 337 -11.98 -0.13 3.53
CA ALA A 337 -11.56 -0.37 2.14
C ALA A 337 -10.74 -1.66 2.00
N LEU A 338 -9.89 -1.95 2.98
CA LEU A 338 -9.10 -3.19 3.02
C LEU A 338 -9.99 -4.43 3.11
N ASN A 339 -10.95 -4.46 4.05
CA ASN A 339 -11.88 -5.58 4.19
C ASN A 339 -12.78 -5.76 2.96
N GLU A 340 -13.23 -4.66 2.34
CA GLU A 340 -13.92 -4.70 1.03
C GLU A 340 -13.01 -5.34 -0.04
N GLY A 341 -11.71 -5.03 -0.01
CA GLY A 341 -10.68 -5.64 -0.84
C GLY A 341 -10.50 -7.15 -0.62
N ILE A 342 -10.43 -7.60 0.64
CA ILE A 342 -10.35 -9.03 1.00
C ILE A 342 -11.57 -9.78 0.45
N GLN A 343 -12.78 -9.24 0.65
CA GLN A 343 -14.00 -9.82 0.07
C GLN A 343 -13.94 -9.86 -1.47
N ASN A 344 -13.41 -8.83 -2.10
CA ASN A 344 -13.25 -8.77 -3.55
C ASN A 344 -12.22 -9.81 -4.05
N ALA A 345 -11.12 -9.99 -3.33
CA ALA A 345 -10.10 -11.00 -3.63
C ALA A 345 -10.67 -12.43 -3.52
N ILE A 346 -11.46 -12.72 -2.49
CA ILE A 346 -12.16 -14.01 -2.33
C ILE A 346 -13.14 -14.24 -3.48
N ARG A 347 -13.99 -13.26 -3.79
CA ARG A 347 -14.99 -13.35 -4.87
C ARG A 347 -14.37 -13.66 -6.22
N HIS A 348 -13.24 -13.04 -6.53
CA HIS A 348 -12.52 -13.22 -7.79
C HIS A 348 -11.42 -14.29 -7.73
N GLN A 349 -11.33 -15.05 -6.64
CA GLN A 349 -10.36 -16.13 -6.45
C GLN A 349 -8.90 -15.67 -6.65
N ASN A 350 -8.57 -14.43 -6.27
CA ASN A 350 -7.20 -13.91 -6.27
C ASN A 350 -6.54 -14.09 -4.90
N PHE A 351 -5.87 -15.22 -4.71
CA PHE A 351 -5.24 -15.60 -3.44
C PHE A 351 -4.13 -14.63 -3.04
N ASN A 352 -3.28 -14.23 -3.98
CA ASN A 352 -2.15 -13.35 -3.71
C ASN A 352 -2.61 -11.98 -3.21
N ALA A 353 -3.65 -11.41 -3.80
CA ALA A 353 -4.24 -10.16 -3.33
C ALA A 353 -4.75 -10.27 -1.89
N MET A 354 -5.45 -11.37 -1.57
CA MET A 354 -5.97 -11.59 -0.22
C MET A 354 -4.82 -11.69 0.80
N ILE A 355 -3.78 -12.46 0.50
CA ILE A 355 -2.61 -12.60 1.37
C ILE A 355 -1.94 -11.26 1.62
N SER A 356 -1.70 -10.47 0.57
CA SER A 356 -1.11 -9.13 0.71
C SER A 356 -1.93 -8.22 1.59
N LEU A 357 -3.26 -8.21 1.43
CA LEU A 357 -4.16 -7.40 2.26
C LEU A 357 -4.20 -7.86 3.72
N LEU A 358 -4.19 -9.17 3.98
CA LEU A 358 -4.14 -9.72 5.34
C LEU A 358 -2.84 -9.35 6.04
N LYS A 359 -1.69 -9.44 5.34
CA LYS A 359 -0.39 -9.01 5.87
C LYS A 359 -0.38 -7.52 6.22
N ILE A 360 -0.95 -6.68 5.35
CA ILE A 360 -1.06 -5.22 5.60
C ILE A 360 -1.93 -4.93 6.83
N ASP A 361 -3.11 -5.57 6.94
CA ASP A 361 -4.03 -5.32 8.07
C ASP A 361 -3.44 -5.79 9.39
N GLU A 362 -2.90 -7.01 9.43
CA GLU A 362 -2.33 -7.58 10.64
C GLU A 362 -1.14 -6.76 11.14
N PHE A 363 -0.20 -6.45 10.25
CA PHE A 363 0.99 -5.68 10.61
C PHE A 363 0.61 -4.31 11.18
N LEU A 364 -0.23 -3.55 10.47
CA LEU A 364 -0.61 -2.20 10.90
C LEU A 364 -1.48 -2.20 12.15
N PHE A 365 -2.31 -3.24 12.34
CA PHE A 365 -3.09 -3.39 13.56
C PHE A 365 -2.17 -3.64 14.76
N ARG A 366 -1.29 -4.65 14.67
CA ARG A 366 -0.41 -5.03 15.78
C ARG A 366 0.57 -3.91 16.13
N TYR A 367 1.19 -3.29 15.13
CA TYR A 367 2.07 -2.14 15.33
C TYR A 367 1.39 -0.99 16.09
N ARG A 368 0.13 -0.67 15.74
CA ARG A 368 -0.62 0.37 16.44
C ARG A 368 -1.01 -0.04 17.86
N SER A 369 -1.40 -1.30 18.05
CA SER A 369 -1.76 -1.82 19.38
C SER A 369 -0.57 -1.78 20.34
N GLU A 370 0.61 -2.20 19.88
CA GLU A 370 1.88 -2.10 20.62
C GLU A 370 2.19 -0.65 21.00
N ASN A 371 2.15 0.28 20.03
CA ASN A 371 2.41 1.70 20.29
C ASN A 371 1.39 2.38 21.21
N GLN A 372 0.15 1.85 21.28
CA GLN A 372 -0.89 2.38 22.16
C GLN A 372 -0.90 1.72 23.54
N GLY A 373 -0.01 0.77 23.81
CA GLY A 373 -0.03 -0.04 25.04
C GLY A 373 -1.32 -0.82 25.23
N ARG A 374 -2.05 -1.09 24.14
CA ARG A 374 -3.36 -1.76 24.17
C ARG A 374 -3.15 -3.25 23.94
N GLY A 375 -3.46 -4.05 24.96
CA GLY A 375 -3.57 -5.50 24.84
C GLY A 375 -4.83 -5.92 24.08
N VAL A 376 -4.96 -5.54 22.80
CA VAL A 376 -6.07 -5.98 21.95
C VAL A 376 -5.51 -6.95 20.91
N TYR A 377 -6.10 -8.13 20.84
CA TYR A 377 -5.73 -9.13 19.85
C TYR A 377 -6.35 -8.84 18.48
N TYR A 378 -5.69 -9.34 17.44
CA TYR A 378 -6.05 -9.07 16.06
C TYR A 378 -7.26 -9.90 15.64
N LYS A 379 -8.23 -9.26 14.97
CA LYS A 379 -9.44 -9.90 14.44
C LYS A 379 -9.75 -9.47 13.03
N ILE A 380 -10.24 -10.36 12.19
CA ILE A 380 -10.81 -10.07 10.87
C ILE A 380 -12.33 -10.31 10.86
N PRO A 381 -13.10 -9.70 9.95
CA PRO A 381 -14.52 -9.99 9.80
C PRO A 381 -14.82 -11.48 9.54
N SER A 382 -15.70 -12.07 10.34
CA SER A 382 -16.10 -13.49 10.22
C SER A 382 -16.74 -13.82 8.86
N GLU A 383 -17.32 -12.82 8.21
CA GLU A 383 -17.91 -12.90 6.88
C GLU A 383 -16.88 -13.28 5.80
N HIS A 384 -15.58 -13.09 6.05
CA HIS A 384 -14.54 -13.58 5.13
C HIS A 384 -14.51 -15.11 5.08
N PHE A 385 -14.63 -15.79 6.22
CA PHE A 385 -14.70 -17.25 6.26
C PHE A 385 -15.94 -17.77 5.53
N LEU A 386 -17.10 -17.15 5.76
CA LEU A 386 -18.35 -17.50 5.07
C LEU A 386 -18.28 -17.22 3.56
N ALA A 387 -17.56 -16.19 3.13
CA ALA A 387 -17.37 -15.92 1.70
C ALA A 387 -16.56 -17.03 1.01
N VAL A 388 -15.55 -17.58 1.70
CA VAL A 388 -14.76 -18.71 1.19
C VAL A 388 -15.59 -19.99 1.08
N THR A 389 -16.47 -20.29 2.05
CA THR A 389 -17.32 -21.50 1.95
C THR A 389 -18.29 -21.47 0.75
N ARG A 390 -18.62 -20.28 0.25
CA ARG A 390 -19.56 -20.04 -0.85
C ARG A 390 -18.89 -19.90 -2.22
N THR A 391 -17.58 -19.69 -2.30
CA THR A 391 -16.87 -19.36 -3.55
C THR A 391 -15.77 -20.37 -3.87
N GLY A 392 -15.50 -20.65 -5.15
CA GLY A 392 -14.35 -21.48 -5.54
C GLY A 392 -14.49 -22.98 -5.23
N ARG A 393 -15.73 -23.47 -5.06
CA ARG A 393 -16.02 -24.90 -4.81
C ARG A 393 -15.57 -25.81 -5.97
N ASP A 394 -15.41 -25.26 -7.16
CA ASP A 394 -14.84 -25.92 -8.34
C ASP A 394 -13.32 -26.15 -8.23
N LYS A 395 -12.63 -25.44 -7.33
CA LYS A 395 -11.18 -25.51 -7.10
C LYS A 395 -10.89 -25.77 -5.62
N PRO A 396 -11.09 -27.00 -5.12
CA PRO A 396 -11.00 -27.30 -3.69
C PRO A 396 -9.62 -27.00 -3.08
N HIS A 397 -8.53 -27.19 -3.84
CA HIS A 397 -7.18 -26.85 -3.39
C HIS A 397 -7.00 -25.34 -3.13
N LEU A 398 -7.53 -24.50 -4.02
CA LEU A 398 -7.45 -23.05 -3.90
C LEU A 398 -8.39 -22.59 -2.78
N ASN A 399 -9.60 -23.14 -2.72
CA ASN A 399 -10.56 -22.86 -1.67
C ASN A 399 -10.00 -23.15 -0.27
N LEU A 400 -9.33 -24.28 -0.08
CA LEU A 400 -8.62 -24.61 1.16
C LEU A 400 -7.52 -23.58 1.45
N ALA A 401 -6.69 -23.22 0.47
CA ALA A 401 -5.64 -22.23 0.67
C ALA A 401 -6.18 -20.88 1.15
N PHE A 402 -7.32 -20.43 0.59
CA PHE A 402 -8.03 -19.24 1.05
C PHE A 402 -8.46 -19.36 2.52
N PHE A 403 -9.05 -20.50 2.90
CA PHE A 403 -9.52 -20.73 4.27
C PHE A 403 -8.36 -20.80 5.27
N GLU A 404 -7.31 -21.54 4.92
CA GLU A 404 -6.07 -21.67 5.70
C GLU A 404 -5.42 -20.31 5.92
N ALA A 405 -5.37 -19.45 4.90
CA ALA A 405 -4.84 -18.10 5.02
C ALA A 405 -5.65 -17.19 5.95
N LEU A 406 -6.99 -17.33 5.98
CA LEU A 406 -7.83 -16.59 6.93
C LEU A 406 -7.61 -17.05 8.37
N LEU A 407 -7.47 -18.37 8.59
CA LEU A 407 -7.09 -18.90 9.91
C LEU A 407 -5.69 -18.42 10.32
N ARG A 408 -4.73 -18.45 9.40
CA ARG A 408 -3.37 -17.96 9.60
C ARG A 408 -3.35 -16.47 9.96
N ALA A 409 -4.31 -15.68 9.47
CA ALA A 409 -4.47 -14.28 9.89
C ALA A 409 -5.08 -14.16 11.29
N SER A 410 -6.17 -14.86 11.57
CA SER A 410 -6.78 -14.92 12.91
C SER A 410 -7.76 -16.08 12.99
N ALA A 411 -7.35 -17.15 13.67
CA ALA A 411 -8.21 -18.32 13.90
C ALA A 411 -9.39 -17.98 14.82
N GLU A 412 -9.18 -17.04 15.75
CA GLU A 412 -10.19 -16.56 16.71
C GLU A 412 -11.31 -15.74 16.06
N SER A 413 -11.15 -15.37 14.79
CA SER A 413 -12.16 -14.66 14.00
C SER A 413 -13.19 -15.58 13.32
N LEU A 414 -13.00 -16.90 13.44
CA LEU A 414 -13.93 -17.89 12.91
C LEU A 414 -15.32 -17.73 13.56
N PRO A 415 -16.43 -17.77 12.81
CA PRO A 415 -17.76 -17.64 13.41
C PRO A 415 -18.12 -18.90 14.21
N SER A 416 -18.40 -18.74 15.50
CA SER A 416 -18.89 -19.81 16.36
C SER A 416 -20.20 -20.38 15.85
N TRP A 417 -20.33 -21.71 15.86
CA TRP A 417 -21.57 -22.43 15.54
C TRP A 417 -22.13 -22.21 14.12
N SER A 418 -21.28 -21.89 13.14
CA SER A 418 -21.72 -21.74 11.76
C SER A 418 -22.00 -23.08 11.08
N SER A 419 -23.26 -23.33 10.74
CA SER A 419 -23.68 -24.51 9.97
C SER A 419 -23.04 -24.58 8.58
N GLU A 420 -22.71 -23.44 7.99
CA GLU A 420 -21.99 -23.36 6.72
C GLU A 420 -20.56 -23.87 6.84
N ILE A 421 -19.88 -23.55 7.94
CA ILE A 421 -18.51 -24.01 8.21
C ILE A 421 -18.51 -25.52 8.49
N THR A 422 -19.46 -26.00 9.29
CA THR A 422 -19.61 -27.44 9.55
C THR A 422 -19.90 -28.21 8.25
N LYS A 423 -20.83 -27.72 7.42
CA LYS A 423 -21.12 -28.32 6.12
C LYS A 423 -19.88 -28.32 5.22
N TRP A 424 -19.16 -27.20 5.16
CA TRP A 424 -17.93 -27.10 4.38
C TRP A 424 -16.88 -28.13 4.85
N ALA A 425 -16.72 -28.33 6.16
CA ALA A 425 -15.81 -29.34 6.68
C ALA A 425 -16.22 -30.76 6.27
N VAL A 426 -17.50 -31.13 6.43
CA VAL A 426 -18.03 -32.43 6.01
C VAL A 426 -17.84 -32.67 4.51
N ASP A 427 -18.15 -31.67 3.67
CA ASP A 427 -17.95 -31.76 2.22
C ASP A 427 -16.47 -32.07 1.87
N ASN A 428 -15.51 -31.45 2.56
CA ASN A 428 -14.08 -31.68 2.32
C ASN A 428 -13.60 -33.06 2.83
N MET A 429 -14.14 -33.57 3.94
CA MET A 429 -13.90 -34.96 4.36
C MET A 429 -14.46 -35.97 3.34
N GLU A 430 -15.62 -35.68 2.74
CA GLU A 430 -16.14 -36.53 1.67
C GLU A 430 -15.31 -36.47 0.40
N LEU A 431 -14.76 -35.31 0.05
CA LEU A 431 -13.88 -35.15 -1.10
C LEU A 431 -12.59 -35.97 -0.95
N GLU A 432 -12.00 -35.99 0.25
CA GLU A 432 -10.89 -36.89 0.60
C GLU A 432 -11.26 -38.35 0.34
N ARG A 433 -12.41 -38.80 0.87
CA ARG A 433 -12.88 -40.18 0.74
C ARG A 433 -13.11 -40.60 -0.72
N LYS A 434 -13.65 -39.68 -1.54
CA LYS A 434 -13.96 -39.92 -2.95
C LYS A 434 -12.69 -39.93 -3.82
N ASN A 435 -11.74 -39.05 -3.56
CA ASN A 435 -10.54 -38.85 -4.38
C ASN A 435 -9.29 -38.65 -3.50
N PRO A 436 -8.66 -39.74 -3.00
CA PRO A 436 -7.55 -39.64 -2.07
C PRO A 436 -6.23 -39.33 -2.79
N ASN A 437 -5.98 -38.05 -3.07
CA ASN A 437 -4.66 -37.54 -3.43
C ASN A 437 -4.06 -36.78 -2.25
N THR A 438 -2.76 -36.46 -2.28
CA THR A 438 -2.07 -35.76 -1.18
C THR A 438 -2.76 -34.45 -0.80
N TYR A 439 -3.24 -33.66 -1.76
CA TYR A 439 -3.95 -32.40 -1.48
C TYR A 439 -5.28 -32.63 -0.75
N ASN A 440 -6.05 -33.62 -1.19
CA ASN A 440 -7.34 -33.95 -0.60
C ASN A 440 -7.18 -34.63 0.76
N GLN A 441 -6.09 -35.36 1.00
CA GLN A 441 -5.72 -35.87 2.33
C GLN A 441 -5.45 -34.71 3.30
N ILE A 442 -4.65 -33.71 2.89
CA ILE A 442 -4.41 -32.51 3.70
C ILE A 442 -5.74 -31.77 3.96
N ASN A 443 -6.59 -31.65 2.94
CA ASN A 443 -7.90 -31.01 3.06
C ASN A 443 -8.82 -31.74 4.04
N GLY A 444 -8.90 -33.07 3.97
CA GLY A 444 -9.70 -33.89 4.88
C GLY A 444 -9.17 -33.87 6.31
N LYS A 445 -7.85 -33.94 6.50
CA LYS A 445 -7.18 -33.75 7.79
C LYS A 445 -7.51 -32.37 8.38
N PHE A 446 -7.34 -31.31 7.60
CA PHE A 446 -7.67 -29.94 8.00
C PHE A 446 -9.14 -29.81 8.40
N ALA A 447 -10.06 -30.35 7.59
CA ALA A 447 -11.49 -30.30 7.88
C ALA A 447 -11.85 -31.04 9.17
N ARG A 448 -11.20 -32.17 9.45
CA ARG A 448 -11.38 -32.95 10.69
C ARG A 448 -10.90 -32.17 11.91
N TRP A 449 -9.68 -31.62 11.83
CA TRP A 449 -9.15 -30.75 12.87
C TRP A 449 -10.04 -29.53 13.09
N LEU A 450 -10.49 -28.86 12.02
CA LEU A 450 -11.35 -27.68 12.09
C LEU A 450 -12.67 -27.98 12.81
N SER A 451 -13.27 -29.15 12.55
CA SER A 451 -14.50 -29.57 13.23
C SER A 451 -14.32 -29.71 14.74
N ASN A 452 -13.16 -30.20 15.18
CA ASN A 452 -12.81 -30.30 16.60
C ASN A 452 -12.40 -28.94 17.20
N PHE A 453 -11.73 -28.10 16.41
CA PHE A 453 -11.30 -26.76 16.82
C PHE A 453 -12.49 -25.83 17.06
N VAL A 454 -13.53 -25.87 16.22
CA VAL A 454 -14.76 -25.06 16.41
C VAL A 454 -15.42 -25.31 17.76
N LEU A 455 -15.35 -26.54 18.30
CA LEU A 455 -15.88 -26.87 19.63
C LEU A 455 -15.09 -26.23 20.77
N ARG A 456 -13.80 -25.94 20.54
CA ARG A 456 -12.85 -25.38 21.52
C ARG A 456 -12.57 -23.90 21.30
N LEU A 457 -13.03 -23.35 20.17
CA LEU A 457 -12.88 -21.95 19.77
C LEU A 457 -13.29 -20.95 20.86
N PRO A 458 -14.42 -21.10 21.59
CA PRO A 458 -14.78 -20.16 22.65
C PRO A 458 -13.69 -20.01 23.72
N ALA A 459 -13.08 -21.11 24.15
CA ALA A 459 -11.99 -21.09 25.13
C ALA A 459 -10.74 -20.42 24.56
N GLN A 460 -10.41 -20.67 23.29
CA GLN A 460 -9.29 -20.00 22.62
C GLN A 460 -9.49 -18.49 22.51
N VAL A 461 -10.73 -18.07 22.20
CA VAL A 461 -11.11 -16.65 22.09
C VAL A 461 -11.01 -15.94 23.43
N GLU A 462 -11.40 -16.61 24.52
CA GLU A 462 -11.24 -16.11 25.89
C GLU A 462 -9.77 -15.99 26.27
N TYR A 463 -8.96 -17.02 25.99
CA TYR A 463 -7.52 -16.99 26.25
C TYR A 463 -6.81 -15.85 25.49
N ALA A 464 -7.09 -15.70 24.18
CA ALA A 464 -6.51 -14.63 23.37
C ALA A 464 -6.98 -13.22 23.78
N HIS A 465 -8.16 -13.11 24.41
CA HIS A 465 -8.63 -11.85 24.96
C HIS A 465 -7.78 -11.39 26.14
N ASP A 466 -7.43 -12.31 27.03
CA ASP A 466 -6.64 -12.01 28.22
C ASP A 466 -5.13 -11.95 27.91
N PHE A 467 -4.69 -12.73 26.92
CA PHE A 467 -3.31 -12.77 26.45
C PHE A 467 -3.23 -12.64 24.91
N PRO A 468 -3.22 -11.41 24.36
CA PRO A 468 -3.20 -11.18 22.91
C PRO A 468 -2.04 -11.79 22.14
N ALA A 469 -0.91 -12.04 22.81
CA ALA A 469 0.23 -12.73 22.22
C ALA A 469 0.02 -14.26 22.11
N GLY A 470 -0.99 -14.81 22.79
CA GLY A 470 -1.38 -16.22 22.75
C GLY A 470 -2.45 -16.54 21.71
N GLN A 471 -2.63 -15.71 20.68
CA GLN A 471 -3.40 -16.13 19.52
C GLN A 471 -2.72 -17.33 18.86
N LEU A 472 -3.52 -18.28 18.37
CA LEU A 472 -3.02 -19.50 17.73
C LEU A 472 -2.06 -19.18 16.57
N PHE A 473 -2.35 -18.08 15.87
CA PHE A 473 -1.45 -17.50 14.88
C PHE A 473 -1.12 -16.05 15.21
N CYS A 474 0.16 -15.72 15.15
CA CYS A 474 0.67 -14.35 15.26
C CYS A 474 1.60 -14.04 14.08
N ASN A 475 1.32 -12.99 13.32
CA ASN A 475 2.04 -12.65 12.08
C ASN A 475 2.10 -13.83 11.10
N GLY A 476 1.00 -14.57 11.04
CA GLY A 476 0.88 -15.83 10.30
C GLY A 476 1.74 -16.99 10.82
N GLN A 477 2.53 -16.79 11.86
CA GLN A 477 3.29 -17.86 12.48
C GLN A 477 2.39 -18.66 13.42
N LEU A 478 2.44 -19.99 13.30
CA LEU A 478 1.76 -20.89 14.23
C LEU A 478 2.48 -20.88 15.57
N ASP A 479 1.75 -20.69 16.66
CA ASP A 479 2.29 -20.94 18.00
C ASP A 479 2.31 -22.44 18.27
N ILE A 480 3.47 -23.07 18.08
CA ILE A 480 3.65 -24.50 18.32
C ILE A 480 3.69 -24.86 19.82
N LEU A 481 3.81 -23.86 20.72
CA LEU A 481 3.77 -24.10 22.16
C LEU A 481 2.35 -24.12 22.70
N ASP A 482 1.40 -23.57 21.94
CA ASP A 482 -0.02 -23.70 22.21
C ASP A 482 -0.53 -25.13 21.95
N LEU A 483 -1.49 -25.58 22.75
CA LEU A 483 -2.06 -26.93 22.65
C LEU A 483 -2.76 -27.16 21.30
N GLU A 484 -3.52 -26.18 20.81
CA GLU A 484 -4.16 -26.28 19.49
C GLU A 484 -3.12 -26.22 18.38
N GLY A 485 -2.04 -25.46 18.58
CA GLY A 485 -0.92 -25.39 17.66
C GLY A 485 -0.19 -26.71 17.49
N CYS A 486 0.17 -27.38 18.59
CA CYS A 486 0.71 -28.75 18.59
C CYS A 486 -0.20 -29.71 17.82
N ARG A 487 -1.50 -29.71 18.14
CA ARG A 487 -2.48 -30.58 17.47
C ARG A 487 -2.62 -30.27 15.98
N PHE A 488 -2.54 -29.00 15.59
CA PHE A 488 -2.59 -28.63 14.18
C PHE A 488 -1.38 -29.19 13.42
N VAL A 489 -0.18 -29.15 14.00
CA VAL A 489 1.01 -29.79 13.41
C VAL A 489 0.79 -31.29 13.24
N GLU A 490 0.45 -31.99 14.32
CA GLU A 490 0.32 -33.46 14.34
C GLU A 490 -0.84 -33.97 13.46
N GLU A 491 -2.02 -33.34 13.55
CA GLU A 491 -3.22 -33.82 12.87
C GLU A 491 -3.31 -33.36 11.41
N VAL A 492 -2.78 -32.18 11.08
CA VAL A 492 -2.97 -31.54 9.76
C VAL A 492 -1.69 -31.52 8.93
N LEU A 493 -0.58 -31.03 9.50
CA LEU A 493 0.63 -30.75 8.72
C LEU A 493 1.47 -32.01 8.52
N ASP A 494 1.66 -32.83 9.56
CA ASP A 494 2.52 -33.99 9.50
C ASP A 494 1.96 -35.13 8.62
N PRO A 495 2.82 -35.86 7.89
CA PRO A 495 4.24 -35.62 7.63
C PRO A 495 4.48 -34.72 6.39
N PHE A 496 3.46 -34.02 5.90
CA PHE A 496 3.43 -33.42 4.57
C PHE A 496 3.95 -31.99 4.50
N ARG A 497 3.90 -31.23 5.61
CA ARG A 497 4.27 -29.81 5.65
C ARG A 497 4.97 -29.46 6.96
N GLN A 498 5.87 -28.48 6.89
CA GLN A 498 6.47 -27.87 8.07
C GLN A 498 5.48 -26.88 8.72
N PRO A 499 5.62 -26.61 10.04
CA PRO A 499 4.86 -25.56 10.72
C PRO A 499 4.96 -24.20 10.00
N PHE A 500 3.86 -23.44 10.03
CA PHE A 500 3.82 -22.13 9.38
C PHE A 500 4.71 -21.12 10.13
N GLY A 501 5.68 -20.54 9.41
CA GLY A 501 6.53 -19.47 9.91
C GLY A 501 5.87 -18.09 9.85
N ASN A 502 6.62 -17.05 10.23
CA ASN A 502 6.17 -15.67 10.11
C ASN A 502 6.05 -15.25 8.63
N TRP A 503 4.87 -14.79 8.22
CA TRP A 503 4.61 -14.42 6.83
C TRP A 503 4.93 -12.97 6.46
N MET A 504 5.35 -12.14 7.43
CA MET A 504 5.60 -10.72 7.20
C MET A 504 6.83 -10.51 6.31
N THR A 505 7.82 -11.39 6.41
CA THR A 505 9.03 -11.38 5.59
C THR A 505 8.81 -12.00 4.20
N GLU A 506 7.82 -12.88 4.06
CA GLU A 506 7.45 -13.46 2.77
C GLU A 506 6.89 -12.37 1.85
N SER A 507 7.47 -12.19 0.66
CA SER A 507 6.93 -11.28 -0.36
C SER A 507 7.13 -11.83 -1.77
N SER A 508 6.22 -11.46 -2.67
CA SER A 508 6.37 -11.69 -4.11
C SER A 508 7.18 -10.58 -4.81
N PHE A 509 7.46 -9.48 -4.09
CA PHE A 509 8.27 -8.38 -4.61
C PHE A 509 9.76 -8.74 -4.56
N ARG A 510 10.34 -9.05 -5.72
CA ARG A 510 11.77 -9.34 -5.88
C ARG A 510 12.55 -8.04 -5.95
N THR A 511 13.48 -7.81 -5.04
CA THR A 511 14.27 -6.57 -4.94
C THR A 511 15.57 -6.64 -5.75
N GLU A 512 16.16 -7.84 -5.81
CA GLU A 512 17.42 -8.20 -6.47
C GLU A 512 17.48 -7.74 -7.94
N ASP A 513 16.34 -7.82 -8.63
CA ASP A 513 16.25 -7.52 -10.05
C ASP A 513 16.20 -6.02 -10.36
N HIS A 514 16.14 -5.12 -9.39
CA HIS A 514 15.82 -3.71 -9.62
C HIS A 514 16.91 -2.72 -9.19
N TRP A 515 17.73 -3.04 -8.20
CA TRP A 515 18.75 -2.10 -7.74
C TRP A 515 19.78 -1.76 -8.83
N LEU A 516 20.33 -2.75 -9.53
CA LEU A 516 21.36 -2.53 -10.56
C LEU A 516 20.79 -2.09 -11.92
N LYS A 517 19.47 -2.21 -12.16
CA LYS A 517 18.85 -1.81 -13.43
C LYS A 517 18.82 -0.30 -13.60
N LYS A 518 19.67 0.26 -14.45
CA LYS A 518 19.60 1.69 -14.79
C LYS A 518 18.39 1.95 -15.69
N PHE A 519 17.44 2.73 -15.18
CA PHE A 519 16.31 3.26 -15.93
C PHE A 519 16.53 4.76 -16.12
N GLY A 520 16.33 5.26 -17.35
CA GLY A 520 16.53 6.67 -17.69
C GLY A 520 17.99 7.07 -18.01
N PRO A 521 18.21 8.32 -18.45
CA PRO A 521 19.55 8.80 -18.81
C PRO A 521 20.47 8.84 -17.60
N SER A 522 21.76 8.56 -17.81
CA SER A 522 22.80 8.63 -16.79
C SER A 522 22.78 10.01 -16.11
N PHE A 523 22.88 10.04 -14.78
CA PHE A 523 23.10 11.28 -14.04
C PHE A 523 24.30 12.01 -14.64
N PRO A 524 24.20 13.33 -14.90
CA PRO A 524 25.35 14.10 -15.33
C PRO A 524 26.44 14.06 -14.24
N PRO A 525 27.72 14.12 -14.66
CA PRO A 525 28.87 14.01 -13.76
C PRO A 525 28.90 15.04 -12.63
#